data_AF-A0A9E1KSM1-F1
#
_entry.id   AF-A0A9E1KSM1-F1
#
_cell.length_a   1.000
_cell.length_b   1.000
_cell.length_c   1.000
_cell.angle_alpha   90.00
_cell.angle_beta   90.00
_cell.angle_gamma   90.00
#
_symmetry.space_group_name_H-M   'P 1'
#
loop_
_entity.id
_entity.type
_entity.pdbx_description
1 polymer ?
#
loop_
_entity_poly.entity_id
_entity_poly.type
_entity_poly.pdbx_seq_one_letter_code
_entity_poly.pdbx_strand_id
1 'polypeptide(L)'
;MPPQKPSTSLSPKIFGIGFNKTGTTTLKHCYEELHLTPIAPTGGEQIKRLTHKIFDDNDYEPMLKKAKKYRSFEDRPWNIWEAYRHLDERFPGSLFILTVREPENWWRSVERWISVSKPWMAQRYRAHLRSDNLLPESMISAYQSYNQEVREYFANTDRLLEINFEAGQGWPELCTFLNVPLPQKPIPHVNTQSYSQKDDRRRSKRVKKNSRKRQKRLKNRLQFYRLTSAGCQYCKTRSWRIQQFRRWVKGLLSGPRQWSVSESKTTPMLDMNSPPLAFHPRQQPDDNALGVVCCYINPLRSAAVRQDFEMSYHTLAASNANILVVEALDESNPVSDLPTTIPSLQVTTGPIWSRNHLLNCGIRTLLAEGLTQIAWLDEGVRLDSPLSWAQQVKEALTSHHLVQAFDVATVSAGNISPVQQTSAVKYRHEHGNLPENHSEDYHGGYAWAARAELLEKILLYDALPFDADPRMLFTASYPIDAPWFEDMGKLTHYQFSPCKICFKSYPACDLRWDCLTWAQRWSQAVSGKLGYVSENITVSRHSKDNARQLMDVLMSHNYRPKTDVSSAQPNDWHFEPEDKSFLRAVREASPLA
;
A
#
# COMPACT_ATOMS: atom_id res chain seq x y z
N MET A 1 51.83 32.29 -9.92
CA MET A 1 51.77 31.30 -11.00
C MET A 1 50.60 31.67 -11.92
N PRO A 2 50.75 31.63 -13.25
CA PRO A 2 49.60 31.79 -14.14
C PRO A 2 48.63 30.60 -13.94
N PRO A 3 47.31 30.78 -14.13
CA PRO A 3 46.35 29.69 -14.03
C PRO A 3 46.72 28.61 -15.05
N GLN A 4 46.96 27.39 -14.56
CA GLN A 4 47.22 26.23 -15.42
C GLN A 4 46.05 26.07 -16.40
N LYS A 5 46.33 25.96 -17.70
CA LYS A 5 45.33 25.62 -18.70
C LYS A 5 44.66 24.30 -18.28
N PRO A 6 43.32 24.19 -18.31
CA PRO A 6 42.63 22.96 -17.91
C PRO A 6 43.11 21.80 -18.79
N SER A 7 43.60 20.74 -18.15
CA SER A 7 43.91 19.47 -18.79
C SER A 7 42.72 19.01 -19.63
N THR A 8 42.94 18.73 -20.91
CA THR A 8 41.93 18.15 -21.82
C THR A 8 41.60 16.69 -21.51
N SER A 9 42.37 16.05 -20.61
CA SER A 9 42.13 14.68 -20.17
C SER A 9 40.97 14.63 -19.16
N LEU A 10 39.98 13.78 -19.45
CA LEU A 10 38.88 13.44 -18.52
C LEU A 10 39.32 12.46 -17.42
N SER A 11 40.59 12.03 -17.43
CA SER A 11 41.18 11.13 -16.43
C SER A 11 42.10 11.89 -15.45
N PRO A 12 42.20 11.45 -14.18
CA PRO A 12 41.35 10.43 -13.56
C PRO A 12 39.89 10.91 -13.47
N LYS A 13 38.94 9.98 -13.60
CA LYS A 13 37.54 10.27 -13.28
C LYS A 13 37.37 10.24 -11.76
N ILE A 14 36.45 11.05 -11.25
CA ILE A 14 36.27 11.26 -9.81
C ILE A 14 34.81 10.98 -9.44
N PHE A 15 34.58 9.86 -8.77
CA PHE A 15 33.24 9.37 -8.46
C PHE A 15 32.87 9.61 -7.00
N GLY A 16 31.90 10.49 -6.76
CA GLY A 16 31.22 10.62 -5.47
C GLY A 16 30.19 9.51 -5.31
N ILE A 17 30.50 8.54 -4.46
CA ILE A 17 29.70 7.31 -4.27
C ILE A 17 28.96 7.29 -2.93
N GLY A 18 29.04 8.36 -2.15
CA GLY A 18 28.25 8.52 -0.94
C GLY A 18 26.75 8.68 -1.23
N PHE A 19 25.93 8.18 -0.32
CA PHE A 19 24.48 8.26 -0.46
C PHE A 19 23.94 9.69 -0.34
N ASN A 20 22.68 9.88 -0.75
CA ASN A 20 22.01 11.15 -0.49
C ASN A 20 22.08 11.49 1.01
N LYS A 21 22.13 12.78 1.31
CA LYS A 21 22.14 13.33 2.69
C LYS A 21 23.45 13.15 3.46
N THR A 22 24.53 12.72 2.82
CA THR A 22 25.89 12.72 3.40
C THR A 22 26.79 13.87 2.92
N GLY A 23 26.25 14.81 2.12
CA GLY A 23 27.00 15.98 1.64
C GLY A 23 27.33 16.00 0.15
N THR A 24 26.63 15.20 -0.68
CA THR A 24 26.83 15.15 -2.14
C THR A 24 26.73 16.52 -2.84
N THR A 25 25.82 17.39 -2.38
CA THR A 25 25.72 18.77 -2.88
C THR A 25 26.95 19.61 -2.56
N THR A 26 27.54 19.46 -1.36
CA THR A 26 28.81 20.10 -1.01
C THR A 26 29.93 19.58 -1.91
N LEU A 27 30.00 18.27 -2.11
CA LEU A 27 30.97 17.64 -3.00
C LEU A 27 30.88 18.18 -4.44
N LYS A 28 29.66 18.35 -4.97
CA LYS A 28 29.46 18.97 -6.29
C LYS A 28 30.08 20.36 -6.37
N HIS A 29 29.85 21.21 -5.37
CA HIS A 29 30.42 22.55 -5.34
C HIS A 29 31.94 22.53 -5.16
N CYS A 30 32.49 21.54 -4.44
CA CYS A 30 33.94 21.32 -4.41
C CYS A 30 34.48 21.02 -5.81
N TYR A 31 33.80 20.18 -6.60
CA TYR A 31 34.21 19.93 -7.99
C TYR A 31 34.17 21.18 -8.87
N GLU A 32 33.16 22.05 -8.68
CA GLU A 32 33.04 23.32 -9.40
C GLU A 32 34.20 24.26 -9.07
N GLU A 33 34.51 24.43 -7.79
CA GLU A 33 35.57 25.32 -7.30
C GLU A 33 36.97 24.80 -7.64
N LEU A 34 37.18 23.48 -7.65
CA LEU A 34 38.43 22.84 -8.09
C LEU A 34 38.53 22.72 -9.62
N HIS A 35 37.55 23.24 -10.37
CA HIS A 35 37.48 23.18 -11.83
C HIS A 35 37.54 21.75 -12.42
N LEU A 36 37.03 20.76 -11.68
CA LEU A 36 36.99 19.34 -12.06
C LEU A 36 35.78 19.06 -12.96
N THR A 37 35.77 19.69 -14.12
CA THR A 37 34.68 19.68 -15.10
C THR A 37 35.01 18.77 -16.30
N PRO A 38 34.01 18.33 -17.10
CA PRO A 38 32.57 18.50 -16.92
C PRO A 38 31.99 17.57 -15.84
N ILE A 39 31.06 18.11 -15.04
CA ILE A 39 30.37 17.39 -13.95
C ILE A 39 29.12 16.69 -14.51
N ALA A 40 28.92 15.43 -14.14
CA ALA A 40 27.80 14.64 -14.61
C ALA A 40 26.45 15.13 -14.04
N PRO A 41 25.36 15.07 -14.82
CA PRO A 41 24.04 15.47 -14.36
C PRO A 41 23.45 14.44 -13.39
N THR A 42 22.67 14.93 -12.41
CA THR A 42 22.08 14.12 -11.33
C THR A 42 20.55 14.11 -11.31
N GLY A 43 19.93 14.75 -12.30
CA GLY A 43 18.48 14.85 -12.41
C GLY A 43 18.01 15.04 -13.86
N GLY A 44 16.69 15.01 -14.04
CA GLY A 44 16.05 15.09 -15.37
C GLY A 44 15.67 13.71 -15.92
N GLU A 45 14.93 13.72 -17.02
CA GLU A 45 14.29 12.52 -17.58
C GLU A 45 15.30 11.45 -18.00
N GLN A 46 16.43 11.84 -18.59
CA GLN A 46 17.47 10.89 -18.96
C GLN A 46 18.08 10.18 -17.76
N ILE A 47 18.34 10.89 -16.66
CA ILE A 47 18.89 10.27 -15.44
C ILE A 47 17.88 9.31 -14.83
N LYS A 48 16.59 9.68 -14.80
CA LYS A 48 15.53 8.76 -14.33
C LYS A 48 15.51 7.47 -15.13
N ARG A 49 15.63 7.55 -16.47
CA ARG A 49 15.68 6.35 -17.33
C ARG A 49 16.88 5.45 -17.04
N LEU A 50 18.05 6.04 -16.78
CA LEU A 50 19.22 5.27 -16.35
C LEU A 50 18.99 4.60 -15.00
N THR A 51 18.43 5.33 -14.04
CA THR A 51 18.08 4.79 -12.72
C THR A 51 17.11 3.62 -12.84
N HIS A 52 16.09 3.71 -13.70
CA HIS A 52 15.13 2.63 -13.93
C HIS A 52 15.81 1.42 -14.58
N LYS A 53 16.66 1.61 -15.60
CA LYS A 53 17.44 0.52 -16.23
C LYS A 53 18.27 -0.27 -15.21
N ILE A 54 18.88 0.42 -14.25
CA ILE A 54 19.67 -0.23 -13.20
C ILE A 54 18.77 -1.00 -12.21
N PHE A 55 17.65 -0.41 -11.77
CA PHE A 55 16.80 -1.06 -10.78
C PHE A 55 15.93 -2.18 -11.33
N ASP A 56 15.42 -2.01 -12.56
CA ASP A 56 14.42 -2.89 -13.15
C ASP A 56 15.09 -4.01 -13.95
N ASP A 57 16.20 -3.70 -14.65
CA ASP A 57 16.86 -4.62 -15.59
C ASP A 57 18.28 -5.04 -15.13
N ASN A 58 18.78 -4.51 -14.00
CA ASN A 58 20.18 -4.64 -13.57
C ASN A 58 21.21 -4.23 -14.66
N ASP A 59 20.81 -3.29 -15.54
CA ASP A 59 21.61 -2.87 -16.70
C ASP A 59 22.37 -1.56 -16.43
N TYR A 60 23.67 -1.68 -16.18
CA TYR A 60 24.58 -0.54 -15.94
C TYR A 60 25.17 0.04 -17.23
N GLU A 61 25.13 -0.65 -18.37
CA GLU A 61 25.86 -0.22 -19.58
C GLU A 61 25.41 1.15 -20.12
N PRO A 62 24.10 1.51 -20.12
CA PRO A 62 23.66 2.85 -20.49
C PRO A 62 24.27 3.95 -19.60
N MET A 63 24.41 3.69 -18.30
CA MET A 63 25.05 4.60 -17.35
C MET A 63 26.55 4.72 -17.65
N LEU A 64 27.24 3.59 -17.81
CA LEU A 64 28.67 3.53 -18.14
C LEU A 64 29.00 4.26 -19.45
N LYS A 65 28.17 4.08 -20.49
CA LYS A 65 28.31 4.80 -21.77
C LYS A 65 28.15 6.30 -21.59
N LYS A 66 27.23 6.75 -20.73
CA LYS A 66 27.05 8.18 -20.42
C LYS A 66 28.23 8.74 -19.62
N ALA A 67 28.82 7.96 -18.71
CA ALA A 67 29.95 8.38 -17.88
C ALA A 67 31.21 8.75 -18.68
N LYS A 68 31.37 8.23 -19.91
CA LYS A 68 32.50 8.57 -20.80
C LYS A 68 32.68 10.09 -21.00
N LYS A 69 31.58 10.86 -20.96
CA LYS A 69 31.53 12.29 -21.30
C LYS A 69 31.88 13.23 -20.13
N TYR A 70 32.04 12.71 -18.93
CA TYR A 70 32.17 13.52 -17.71
C TYR A 70 33.44 13.15 -16.94
N ARG A 71 33.97 14.11 -16.17
CA ARG A 71 35.14 13.93 -15.30
C ARG A 71 34.71 13.60 -13.87
N SER A 72 33.71 14.30 -13.34
CA SER A 72 33.32 14.22 -11.94
C SER A 72 31.85 13.87 -11.77
N PHE A 73 31.53 13.10 -10.73
CA PHE A 73 30.21 12.50 -10.53
C PHE A 73 29.81 12.59 -9.06
N GLU A 74 28.52 12.79 -8.79
CA GLU A 74 27.93 12.78 -7.44
C GLU A 74 26.47 12.38 -7.54
N ASP A 75 25.89 11.83 -6.47
CA ASP A 75 24.45 11.49 -6.42
C ASP A 75 24.01 10.57 -7.59
N ARG A 76 22.70 10.43 -7.77
CA ARG A 76 22.13 9.46 -8.71
C ARG A 76 22.41 9.83 -10.17
N PRO A 77 22.64 8.81 -11.02
CA PRO A 77 22.62 7.37 -10.74
C PRO A 77 23.96 6.82 -10.25
N TRP A 78 24.98 7.67 -10.08
CA TRP A 78 26.38 7.28 -9.91
C TRP A 78 26.69 6.69 -8.53
N ASN A 79 25.84 6.95 -7.54
CA ASN A 79 25.92 6.41 -6.18
C ASN A 79 24.94 5.26 -5.90
N ILE A 80 24.37 4.63 -6.94
CA ILE A 80 23.54 3.43 -6.77
C ILE A 80 24.42 2.28 -6.26
N TRP A 81 23.85 1.43 -5.39
CA TRP A 81 24.52 0.23 -4.89
C TRP A 81 25.19 -0.55 -6.03
N GLU A 82 26.40 -1.07 -5.80
CA GLU A 82 27.27 -1.76 -6.77
C GLU A 82 27.80 -0.93 -7.97
N ALA A 83 27.27 0.26 -8.25
CA ALA A 83 27.71 1.08 -9.39
C ALA A 83 29.22 1.38 -9.36
N TYR A 84 29.81 1.53 -8.17
CA TYR A 84 31.24 1.80 -8.00
C TYR A 84 32.13 0.68 -8.59
N ARG A 85 31.71 -0.59 -8.52
CA ARG A 85 32.46 -1.74 -9.08
C ARG A 85 32.50 -1.65 -10.60
N HIS A 86 31.33 -1.47 -11.21
CA HIS A 86 31.21 -1.30 -12.66
C HIS A 86 31.93 -0.06 -13.19
N LEU A 87 31.93 1.04 -12.43
CA LEU A 87 32.64 2.25 -12.80
C LEU A 87 34.16 2.08 -12.70
N ASP A 88 34.64 1.36 -11.69
CA ASP A 88 36.07 1.04 -11.51
C ASP A 88 36.59 0.15 -12.65
N GLU A 89 35.87 -0.94 -12.93
CA GLU A 89 36.17 -1.86 -14.03
C GLU A 89 36.20 -1.14 -15.38
N ARG A 90 35.22 -0.27 -15.64
CA ARG A 90 35.08 0.45 -16.91
C ARG A 90 36.12 1.54 -17.10
N PHE A 91 36.56 2.17 -16.01
CA PHE A 91 37.42 3.34 -16.01
C PHE A 91 38.58 3.15 -15.03
N PRO A 92 39.57 2.30 -15.38
CA PRO A 92 40.71 2.05 -14.51
C PRO A 92 41.49 3.34 -14.21
N GLY A 93 42.01 3.46 -12.99
CA GLY A 93 42.70 4.66 -12.51
C GLY A 93 41.76 5.80 -12.07
N SER A 94 40.45 5.53 -11.94
CA SER A 94 39.51 6.46 -11.33
C SER A 94 39.69 6.55 -9.81
N LEU A 95 39.32 7.70 -9.26
CA LEU A 95 39.32 8.02 -7.84
C LEU A 95 37.88 8.04 -7.31
N PHE A 96 37.67 7.56 -6.09
CA PHE A 96 36.37 7.41 -5.46
C PHE A 96 36.31 8.19 -4.16
N ILE A 97 35.21 8.90 -3.93
CA ILE A 97 34.96 9.68 -2.72
C ILE A 97 33.68 9.17 -2.07
N LEU A 98 33.83 8.53 -0.91
CA LEU A 98 32.73 8.08 -0.07
C LEU A 98 32.40 9.17 0.95
N THR A 99 31.36 9.96 0.68
CA THR A 99 30.86 10.93 1.66
C THR A 99 30.03 10.21 2.71
N VAL A 100 30.44 10.31 3.98
CA VAL A 100 29.81 9.64 5.12
C VAL A 100 29.26 10.65 6.13
N ARG A 101 28.39 10.15 7.00
CA ARG A 101 27.78 10.90 8.09
C ARG A 101 27.49 9.92 9.23
N GLU A 102 27.39 10.44 10.46
CA GLU A 102 26.95 9.62 11.59
C GLU A 102 25.56 9.01 11.27
N PRO A 103 25.38 7.68 11.43
CA PRO A 103 24.25 6.97 10.83
C PRO A 103 22.87 7.47 11.26
N GLU A 104 22.71 7.83 12.53
CA GLU A 104 21.47 8.30 13.13
C GLU A 104 21.10 9.70 12.58
N ASN A 105 22.09 10.58 12.45
CA ASN A 105 21.96 11.91 11.85
C ASN A 105 21.68 11.82 10.35
N TRP A 106 22.31 10.88 9.66
CA TRP A 106 22.00 10.56 8.27
C TRP A 106 20.54 10.13 8.14
N TRP A 107 20.09 9.18 8.96
CA TRP A 107 18.71 8.71 8.96
C TRP A 107 17.72 9.85 9.22
N ARG A 108 17.92 10.68 10.25
CA ARG A 108 17.06 11.86 10.52
C ARG A 108 16.93 12.78 9.30
N SER A 109 18.03 12.96 8.55
CA SER A 109 18.06 13.78 7.35
C SER A 109 17.32 13.12 6.18
N VAL A 110 17.48 11.81 6.02
CA VAL A 110 16.77 10.99 5.04
C VAL A 110 15.28 10.98 5.34
N GLU A 111 14.89 10.63 6.57
CA GLU A 111 13.51 10.59 7.04
C GLU A 111 12.80 11.91 6.76
N ARG A 112 13.38 13.06 7.16
CA ARG A 112 12.80 14.37 6.86
C ARG A 112 12.68 14.61 5.35
N TRP A 113 13.67 14.19 4.58
CA TRP A 113 13.66 14.36 3.13
C TRP A 113 12.55 13.52 2.47
N ILE A 114 12.40 12.25 2.86
CA ILE A 114 11.40 11.32 2.32
C ILE A 114 10.03 11.41 3.02
N SER A 115 9.87 12.14 4.12
CA SER A 115 8.55 12.38 4.74
C SER A 115 7.99 13.75 4.38
N VAL A 116 8.84 14.78 4.25
CA VAL A 116 8.41 16.17 4.07
C VAL A 116 8.62 16.68 2.66
N SER A 117 9.80 16.44 2.08
CA SER A 117 10.21 17.13 0.85
C SER A 117 9.86 16.34 -0.41
N LYS A 118 10.13 15.03 -0.39
CA LYS A 118 9.96 14.14 -1.55
C LYS A 118 9.40 12.78 -1.13
N PRO A 119 8.15 12.70 -0.63
CA PRO A 119 7.56 11.44 -0.15
C PRO A 119 7.47 10.33 -1.19
N TRP A 120 7.35 10.69 -2.47
CA TRP A 120 7.39 9.72 -3.56
C TRP A 120 8.77 9.03 -3.73
N MET A 121 9.82 9.50 -3.06
CA MET A 121 11.17 8.91 -3.15
C MET A 121 11.41 7.80 -2.13
N ALA A 122 10.57 7.62 -1.11
CA ALA A 122 10.82 6.70 0.01
C ALA A 122 11.12 5.27 -0.47
N GLN A 123 10.21 4.66 -1.23
CA GLN A 123 10.38 3.27 -1.69
C GLN A 123 11.55 3.11 -2.67
N ARG A 124 11.75 4.08 -3.56
CA ARG A 124 12.91 4.09 -4.48
C ARG A 124 14.22 4.22 -3.73
N TYR A 125 14.22 4.97 -2.63
CA TYR A 125 15.41 5.14 -1.79
C TYR A 125 15.69 3.92 -0.93
N ARG A 126 14.66 3.21 -0.45
CA ARG A 126 14.80 1.87 0.15
C ARG A 126 15.47 0.90 -0.82
N ALA A 127 14.94 0.78 -2.05
CA ALA A 127 15.50 -0.10 -3.08
C ALA A 127 16.94 0.27 -3.44
N HIS A 128 17.23 1.58 -3.52
CA HIS A 128 18.58 2.11 -3.73
C HIS A 128 19.59 1.69 -2.66
N LEU A 129 19.14 1.60 -1.41
CA LEU A 129 19.94 1.14 -0.26
C LEU A 129 19.90 -0.37 -0.07
N ARG A 130 19.12 -1.12 -0.88
CA ARG A 130 18.84 -2.55 -0.63
C ARG A 130 18.36 -2.84 0.80
N SER A 131 17.67 -1.88 1.41
CA SER A 131 17.10 -2.04 2.77
C SER A 131 15.82 -2.88 2.71
N ASP A 132 15.59 -3.77 3.68
CA ASP A 132 14.39 -4.62 3.72
C ASP A 132 13.11 -3.79 3.85
N ASN A 133 13.13 -2.79 4.73
CA ASN A 133 12.01 -1.89 4.98
C ASN A 133 12.47 -0.44 5.22
N LEU A 134 11.52 0.45 5.53
CA LEU A 134 11.78 1.88 5.79
C LEU A 134 11.94 2.20 7.28
N LEU A 135 12.04 1.19 8.15
CA LEU A 135 12.29 1.40 9.57
C LEU A 135 13.72 1.93 9.77
N PRO A 136 13.94 2.78 10.79
CA PRO A 136 15.25 3.36 11.08
C PRO A 136 16.38 2.33 11.13
N GLU A 137 16.16 1.21 11.82
CA GLU A 137 17.15 0.16 12.05
C GLU A 137 17.56 -0.51 10.74
N SER A 138 16.59 -0.85 9.89
CA SER A 138 16.83 -1.44 8.57
C SER A 138 17.60 -0.49 7.65
N MET A 139 17.19 0.78 7.62
CA MET A 139 17.80 1.79 6.76
C MET A 139 19.23 2.15 7.20
N ILE A 140 19.47 2.23 8.53
CA ILE A 140 20.79 2.45 9.11
C ILE A 140 21.70 1.25 8.86
N SER A 141 21.21 0.04 9.10
CA SER A 141 21.95 -1.21 8.84
C SER A 141 22.38 -1.31 7.37
N ALA A 142 21.47 -1.04 6.44
CA ALA A 142 21.76 -1.04 5.00
C ALA A 142 22.80 0.02 4.62
N TYR A 143 22.70 1.22 5.19
CA TYR A 143 23.70 2.28 5.00
C TYR A 143 25.09 1.90 5.51
N GLN A 144 25.16 1.31 6.70
CA GLN A 144 26.42 0.84 7.28
C GLN A 144 27.03 -0.29 6.45
N SER A 145 26.20 -1.24 6.02
CA SER A 145 26.60 -2.38 5.18
C SER A 145 27.22 -1.90 3.87
N TYR A 146 26.60 -0.93 3.18
CA TYR A 146 27.17 -0.34 1.97
C TYR A 146 28.55 0.29 2.21
N ASN A 147 28.67 1.12 3.24
CA ASN A 147 29.93 1.81 3.52
C ASN A 147 31.03 0.80 3.83
N GLN A 148 30.69 -0.27 4.56
CA GLN A 148 31.62 -1.35 4.86
C GLN A 148 32.06 -2.10 3.59
N GLU A 149 31.12 -2.47 2.71
CA GLU A 149 31.44 -3.10 1.42
C GLU A 149 32.35 -2.24 0.54
N VAL A 150 32.12 -0.92 0.51
CA VAL A 150 32.97 0.03 -0.24
C VAL A 150 34.38 0.05 0.33
N ARG A 151 34.53 0.11 1.66
CA ARG A 151 35.85 0.07 2.31
C ARG A 151 36.58 -1.23 2.00
N GLU A 152 35.89 -2.36 2.09
CA GLU A 152 36.46 -3.68 1.80
C GLU A 152 36.92 -3.79 0.35
N TYR A 153 36.11 -3.31 -0.60
CA TYR A 153 36.44 -3.34 -2.02
C TYR A 153 37.71 -2.53 -2.34
N PHE A 154 37.90 -1.37 -1.70
CA PHE A 154 39.06 -0.50 -1.95
C PHE A 154 40.20 -0.65 -0.93
N ALA A 155 40.14 -1.60 0.01
CA ALA A 155 41.05 -1.72 1.16
C ALA A 155 42.54 -1.79 0.77
N ASN A 156 42.86 -2.33 -0.41
CA ASN A 156 44.23 -2.49 -0.90
C ASN A 156 44.62 -1.41 -1.94
N THR A 157 43.93 -0.27 -1.95
CA THR A 157 44.16 0.82 -2.91
C THR A 157 44.19 2.17 -2.20
N ASP A 158 44.91 3.12 -2.77
CA ASP A 158 44.92 4.53 -2.36
C ASP A 158 43.86 5.38 -3.12
N ARG A 159 42.89 4.71 -3.77
CA ARG A 159 41.92 5.32 -4.69
C ARG A 159 40.57 5.65 -4.06
N LEU A 160 40.44 5.47 -2.74
CA LEU A 160 39.24 5.80 -1.97
C LEU A 160 39.56 6.90 -0.94
N LEU A 161 38.79 7.98 -0.96
CA LEU A 161 38.71 8.96 0.12
C LEU A 161 37.36 8.83 0.83
N GLU A 162 37.39 8.53 2.12
CA GLU A 162 36.23 8.67 2.99
C GLU A 162 36.25 10.06 3.64
N ILE A 163 35.13 10.79 3.55
CA ILE A 163 35.05 12.16 4.08
C ILE A 163 33.69 12.46 4.73
N ASN A 164 33.75 13.07 5.91
CA ASN A 164 32.61 13.54 6.68
C ASN A 164 32.68 15.06 6.86
N PHE A 165 31.94 15.78 6.00
CA PHE A 165 31.88 17.25 6.06
C PHE A 165 31.30 17.77 7.38
N GLU A 166 30.48 17.00 8.11
CA GLU A 166 29.92 17.42 9.40
C GLU A 166 30.93 17.35 10.53
N ALA A 167 31.97 16.52 10.39
CA ALA A 167 33.09 16.43 11.33
C ALA A 167 34.16 17.52 11.10
N GLY A 168 33.91 18.46 10.19
CA GLY A 168 34.84 19.55 9.86
C GLY A 168 35.90 19.21 8.82
N GLN A 169 35.87 18.00 8.25
CA GLN A 169 36.75 17.61 7.14
C GLN A 169 36.38 18.36 5.86
N GLY A 170 37.34 18.59 4.97
CA GLY A 170 37.09 19.39 3.78
C GLY A 170 38.25 19.52 2.80
N TRP A 171 38.74 20.74 2.64
CA TRP A 171 39.77 21.05 1.64
C TRP A 171 41.08 20.30 1.83
N PRO A 172 41.66 20.19 3.04
CA PRO A 172 42.92 19.47 3.23
C PRO A 172 42.85 18.03 2.71
N GLU A 173 41.77 17.31 3.05
CA GLU A 173 41.56 15.92 2.66
C GLU A 173 41.31 15.79 1.15
N LEU A 174 40.39 16.60 0.61
CA LEU A 174 40.03 16.57 -0.82
C LEU A 174 41.22 16.95 -1.72
N CYS A 175 41.92 18.05 -1.41
CA CYS A 175 43.00 18.55 -2.24
C CYS A 175 44.22 17.63 -2.21
N THR A 176 44.54 17.05 -1.06
CA THR A 176 45.61 16.06 -0.93
C THR A 176 45.30 14.82 -1.76
N PHE A 177 44.10 14.26 -1.60
CA PHE A 177 43.68 13.06 -2.33
C PHE A 177 43.60 13.27 -3.84
N LEU A 178 43.09 14.42 -4.29
CA LEU A 178 42.95 14.74 -5.71
C LEU A 178 44.23 15.31 -6.33
N ASN A 179 45.27 15.54 -5.53
CA ASN A 179 46.53 16.19 -5.90
C ASN A 179 46.31 17.54 -6.62
N VAL A 180 45.53 18.41 -5.98
CA VAL A 180 45.22 19.77 -6.49
C VAL A 180 45.54 20.83 -5.42
N PRO A 181 45.83 22.09 -5.82
CA PRO A 181 46.10 23.16 -4.86
C PRO A 181 44.91 23.44 -3.94
N LEU A 182 45.20 23.85 -2.70
CA LEU A 182 44.19 24.35 -1.77
C LEU A 182 43.57 25.66 -2.28
N PRO A 183 42.24 25.76 -2.40
CA PRO A 183 41.58 27.02 -2.74
C PRO A 183 41.61 28.00 -1.56
N GLN A 184 41.64 29.30 -1.84
CA GLN A 184 41.61 30.36 -0.80
C GLN A 184 40.20 30.65 -0.25
N LYS A 185 39.20 29.84 -0.62
CA LYS A 185 37.81 30.00 -0.17
C LYS A 185 37.47 28.98 0.90
N PRO A 186 36.58 29.30 1.86
CA PRO A 186 36.06 28.31 2.79
C PRO A 186 35.33 27.19 2.04
N ILE A 187 35.23 26.00 2.64
CA ILE A 187 34.55 24.88 2.00
C ILE A 187 33.07 25.22 1.71
N PRO A 188 32.51 24.87 0.55
CA PRO A 188 31.12 25.15 0.21
C PRO A 188 30.13 24.48 1.17
N HIS A 189 29.67 25.21 2.18
CA HIS A 189 28.72 24.70 3.16
C HIS A 189 27.26 24.87 2.70
N VAL A 190 26.86 24.16 1.64
CA VAL A 190 25.54 24.34 0.97
C VAL A 190 24.53 23.26 1.41
N ASN A 191 24.21 23.21 2.70
CA ASN A 191 22.95 22.69 3.30
C ASN A 191 23.02 22.65 4.84
N THR A 192 23.44 23.72 5.51
CA THR A 192 23.25 23.84 6.97
C THR A 192 21.76 24.02 7.25
N GLN A 193 21.01 22.92 7.36
CA GLN A 193 19.81 22.96 8.19
C GLN A 193 20.28 22.87 9.63
N SER A 194 20.71 23.99 10.21
CA SER A 194 20.87 24.09 11.66
C SER A 194 19.47 23.99 12.28
N TYR A 195 19.21 22.95 13.04
CA TYR A 195 17.91 22.74 13.68
C TYR A 195 17.87 23.43 15.04
N SER A 196 17.11 24.53 15.14
CA SER A 196 16.80 25.18 16.42
C SER A 196 15.31 25.06 16.75
N GLN A 197 14.95 25.07 18.05
CA GLN A 197 13.54 25.16 18.50
C GLN A 197 12.79 26.39 17.93
N LYS A 198 13.51 27.45 17.53
CA LYS A 198 12.94 28.61 16.84
C LYS A 198 12.48 28.26 15.41
N ASP A 199 13.10 27.29 14.75
CA ASP A 199 12.73 26.86 13.39
C ASP A 199 11.48 25.96 13.38
N ASP A 200 11.23 25.20 14.44
CA ASP A 200 9.93 24.52 14.66
C ASP A 200 8.79 25.52 14.92
N ARG A 201 9.06 26.61 15.66
CA ARG A 201 8.08 27.71 15.79
C ARG A 201 7.84 28.44 14.46
N ARG A 202 8.86 28.57 13.60
CA ARG A 202 8.73 29.14 12.25
C ARG A 202 7.99 28.20 11.29
N ARG A 203 8.16 26.87 11.41
CA ARG A 203 7.38 25.81 10.73
C ARG A 203 5.88 25.98 11.00
N SER A 204 5.48 26.11 12.26
CA SER A 204 4.09 26.35 12.67
C SER A 204 3.51 27.68 12.13
N LYS A 205 4.33 28.74 12.04
CA LYS A 205 3.91 30.04 11.48
C LYS A 205 3.83 30.04 9.94
N ARG A 206 4.68 29.29 9.23
CA ARG A 206 4.71 29.22 7.75
C ARG A 206 3.57 28.35 7.20
N VAL A 207 3.20 27.28 7.91
CA VAL A 207 1.99 26.48 7.66
C VAL A 207 0.73 27.36 7.75
N LYS A 208 0.62 28.22 8.77
CA LYS A 208 -0.47 29.21 8.91
C LYS A 208 -0.47 30.30 7.82
N LYS A 209 0.70 30.78 7.36
CA LYS A 209 0.80 31.78 6.27
C LYS A 209 0.45 31.18 4.89
N ASN A 210 0.79 29.91 4.65
CA ASN A 210 0.42 29.18 3.44
C ASN A 210 -1.09 28.88 3.38
N SER A 211 -1.78 28.71 4.52
CA SER A 211 -3.25 28.58 4.56
C SER A 211 -3.96 29.88 4.11
N ARG A 212 -3.44 31.05 4.49
CA ARG A 212 -3.97 32.36 4.05
C ARG A 212 -3.71 32.65 2.57
N LYS A 213 -2.53 32.31 2.04
CA LYS A 213 -2.25 32.37 0.59
C LYS A 213 -3.10 31.36 -0.20
N ARG A 214 -3.40 30.19 0.38
CA ARG A 214 -4.33 29.19 -0.16
C ARG A 214 -5.77 29.73 -0.21
N GLN A 215 -6.24 30.42 0.84
CA GLN A 215 -7.54 31.13 0.83
C GLN A 215 -7.63 32.21 -0.26
N LYS A 216 -6.57 33.01 -0.49
CA LYS A 216 -6.55 34.02 -1.55
C LYS A 216 -6.53 33.40 -2.96
N ARG A 217 -5.78 32.29 -3.16
CA ARG A 217 -5.80 31.50 -4.41
C ARG A 217 -7.14 30.80 -4.66
N LEU A 218 -7.84 30.38 -3.60
CA LEU A 218 -9.21 29.86 -3.68
C LEU A 218 -10.22 30.94 -4.11
N LYS A 219 -10.11 32.18 -3.60
CA LYS A 219 -10.93 33.31 -4.04
C LYS A 219 -10.72 33.66 -5.51
N ASN A 220 -9.47 33.68 -5.99
CA ASN A 220 -9.18 33.92 -7.42
C ASN A 220 -9.63 32.74 -8.31
N ARG A 221 -9.56 31.49 -7.82
CA ARG A 221 -10.10 30.31 -8.51
C ARG A 221 -11.63 30.29 -8.57
N LEU A 222 -12.34 30.78 -7.54
CA LEU A 222 -13.80 30.97 -7.58
C LEU A 222 -14.24 31.90 -8.73
N GLN A 223 -13.40 32.88 -9.09
CA GLN A 223 -13.63 33.76 -10.24
C GLN A 223 -13.32 33.06 -11.58
N PHE A 224 -12.31 32.20 -11.63
CA PHE A 224 -12.02 31.34 -12.79
C PHE A 224 -13.12 30.28 -13.04
N TYR A 225 -13.74 29.77 -11.97
CA TYR A 225 -14.91 28.87 -12.03
C TYR A 225 -16.18 29.54 -12.57
N ARG A 226 -16.29 30.89 -12.55
CA ARG A 226 -17.40 31.61 -13.19
C ARG A 226 -17.30 31.61 -14.73
N LEU A 227 -16.09 31.44 -15.30
CA LEU A 227 -15.83 31.63 -16.73
C LEU A 227 -15.61 30.32 -17.51
N THR A 228 -15.44 29.17 -16.84
CA THR A 228 -15.06 27.89 -17.49
C THR A 228 -16.07 26.76 -17.28
N SER A 229 -17.32 27.08 -16.94
CA SER A 229 -18.43 26.14 -16.76
C SER A 229 -18.94 25.45 -18.04
N ALA A 230 -18.13 25.34 -19.10
CA ALA A 230 -18.55 24.77 -20.38
C ALA A 230 -18.10 23.31 -20.63
N GLY A 231 -17.05 22.80 -19.99
CA GLY A 231 -16.32 21.63 -20.52
C GLY A 231 -16.49 20.25 -19.89
N CYS A 232 -17.27 20.06 -18.81
CA CYS A 232 -17.40 18.73 -18.17
C CYS A 232 -18.86 18.29 -18.07
N GLN A 233 -19.23 17.26 -18.83
CA GLN A 233 -20.58 16.69 -18.87
C GLN A 233 -20.95 15.93 -17.58
N TYR A 234 -19.95 15.44 -16.83
CA TYR A 234 -20.14 14.71 -15.56
C TYR A 234 -20.49 15.63 -14.36
N CYS A 235 -20.06 16.89 -14.39
CA CYS A 235 -20.38 17.87 -13.33
C CYS A 235 -21.75 18.56 -13.52
N LYS A 236 -22.38 18.43 -14.69
CA LYS A 236 -23.65 19.12 -15.01
C LYS A 236 -24.87 18.51 -14.32
N THR A 237 -24.83 17.23 -13.93
CA THR A 237 -26.01 16.49 -13.45
C THR A 237 -26.29 16.60 -11.94
N ARG A 238 -25.49 17.35 -11.16
CA ARG A 238 -25.65 17.42 -9.68
C ARG A 238 -25.84 18.84 -9.14
N SER A 239 -26.75 19.61 -9.72
CA SER A 239 -27.12 20.98 -9.29
C SER A 239 -27.60 21.08 -7.83
N TRP A 240 -28.10 19.99 -7.25
CA TRP A 240 -28.62 19.94 -5.88
C TRP A 240 -27.53 20.09 -4.79
N ARG A 241 -26.31 19.58 -5.02
CA ARG A 241 -25.22 19.59 -4.02
C ARG A 241 -24.58 20.97 -3.79
N ILE A 242 -24.78 21.92 -4.70
CA ILE A 242 -24.26 23.30 -4.58
C ILE A 242 -25.01 24.08 -3.48
N GLN A 243 -26.28 23.77 -3.23
CA GLN A 243 -27.06 24.44 -2.19
C GLN A 243 -26.65 24.01 -0.77
N GLN A 244 -26.30 22.73 -0.56
CA GLN A 244 -25.86 22.22 0.74
C GLN A 244 -24.45 22.70 1.10
N PHE A 245 -23.54 22.76 0.12
CA PHE A 245 -22.19 23.30 0.31
C PHE A 245 -22.21 24.80 0.71
N ARG A 246 -23.18 25.57 0.21
CA ARG A 246 -23.39 26.97 0.61
C ARG A 246 -23.82 27.12 2.08
N ARG A 247 -24.57 26.16 2.62
CA ARG A 247 -24.99 26.14 4.04
C ARG A 247 -23.81 25.80 4.96
N TRP A 248 -23.00 24.82 4.56
CA TRP A 248 -21.80 24.40 5.28
C TRP A 248 -20.74 25.52 5.40
N VAL A 249 -20.50 26.30 4.33
CA VAL A 249 -19.55 27.44 4.36
C VAL A 249 -19.97 28.55 5.33
N LYS A 250 -21.28 28.71 5.61
CA LYS A 250 -21.76 29.66 6.63
C LYS A 250 -21.41 29.22 8.06
N GLY A 251 -21.38 27.91 8.33
CA GLY A 251 -21.05 27.36 9.65
C GLY A 251 -19.55 27.40 10.00
N LEU A 252 -18.66 27.41 9.00
CA LEU A 252 -17.21 27.52 9.21
C LEU A 252 -16.72 28.93 9.59
N LEU A 253 -17.57 29.95 9.51
CA LEU A 253 -17.21 31.33 9.85
C LEU A 253 -17.32 31.63 11.36
N SER A 254 -17.85 30.72 12.17
CA SER A 254 -18.03 30.88 13.61
C SER A 254 -16.94 30.19 14.43
N GLY A 255 -15.74 30.78 14.47
CA GLY A 255 -14.76 30.73 15.59
C GLY A 255 -14.14 29.37 16.05
N PRO A 256 -12.86 29.33 16.47
CA PRO A 256 -12.19 28.09 16.87
C PRO A 256 -12.26 27.79 18.39
N ARG A 257 -12.48 26.52 18.77
CA ARG A 257 -12.19 26.00 20.13
C ARG A 257 -10.79 25.36 20.18
N GLN A 258 -10.07 25.55 21.28
CA GLN A 258 -8.73 25.02 21.52
C GLN A 258 -8.74 23.52 21.82
N TRP A 259 -7.70 22.83 21.36
CA TRP A 259 -7.40 21.41 21.63
C TRP A 259 -6.01 21.26 22.25
N SER A 260 -5.89 20.36 23.20
CA SER A 260 -4.63 19.86 23.78
C SER A 260 -4.42 18.40 23.37
N VAL A 261 -3.16 17.99 23.23
CA VAL A 261 -2.72 16.67 22.73
C VAL A 261 -2.33 15.78 23.92
N SER A 262 -2.82 14.54 23.97
CA SER A 262 -2.32 13.48 24.86
C SER A 262 -1.60 12.39 24.05
N GLU A 263 -0.61 11.77 24.67
CA GLU A 263 0.38 10.84 24.12
C GLU A 263 -0.20 9.52 23.58
N SER A 264 0.42 9.00 22.53
CA SER A 264 0.04 7.80 21.79
C SER A 264 0.37 6.52 22.57
N LYS A 265 -0.64 5.65 22.76
CA LYS A 265 -0.45 4.26 23.21
C LYS A 265 -0.09 3.36 22.03
N THR A 266 0.89 2.50 22.23
CA THR A 266 1.31 1.41 21.34
C THR A 266 0.24 0.31 21.27
N THR A 267 -0.01 -0.21 20.07
CA THR A 267 -0.88 -1.38 19.84
C THR A 267 -0.16 -2.66 20.33
N PRO A 268 -0.79 -3.54 21.15
CA PRO A 268 -0.18 -4.80 21.55
C PRO A 268 -0.24 -5.84 20.42
N MET A 269 0.71 -6.78 20.42
CA MET A 269 0.60 -8.03 19.65
C MET A 269 -0.59 -8.85 20.15
N LEU A 270 -1.35 -9.44 19.24
CA LEU A 270 -2.56 -10.23 19.51
C LEU A 270 -2.25 -11.51 20.29
N ASP A 271 -3.00 -11.74 21.37
CA ASP A 271 -2.99 -12.95 22.18
C ASP A 271 -3.87 -14.03 21.54
N MET A 272 -3.25 -15.14 21.13
CA MET A 272 -3.90 -16.31 20.52
C MET A 272 -4.66 -17.18 21.54
N ASN A 273 -4.62 -16.85 22.85
CA ASN A 273 -5.20 -17.65 23.93
C ASN A 273 -6.58 -17.16 24.43
N SER A 274 -7.29 -16.33 23.66
CA SER A 274 -8.63 -15.90 24.05
C SER A 274 -9.60 -17.09 24.04
N PRO A 275 -10.43 -17.29 25.10
CA PRO A 275 -11.29 -18.46 25.21
C PRO A 275 -12.34 -18.51 24.08
N PRO A 276 -12.71 -19.70 23.59
CA PRO A 276 -13.79 -19.84 22.62
C PRO A 276 -15.11 -19.37 23.23
N LEU A 277 -15.88 -18.67 22.41
CA LEU A 277 -17.08 -17.93 22.77
C LEU A 277 -18.23 -18.87 23.15
N ALA A 278 -19.19 -18.34 23.92
CA ALA A 278 -20.44 -19.04 24.24
C ALA A 278 -21.26 -19.27 22.96
N PHE A 279 -21.20 -20.50 22.45
CA PHE A 279 -21.88 -20.95 21.25
C PHE A 279 -22.86 -22.08 21.63
N HIS A 280 -24.02 -22.15 20.96
CA HIS A 280 -24.91 -23.32 21.09
C HIS A 280 -24.13 -24.57 20.67
N PRO A 281 -24.08 -25.65 21.46
CA PRO A 281 -23.20 -26.79 21.17
C PRO A 281 -23.42 -27.31 19.74
N ARG A 282 -22.43 -27.07 18.87
CA ARG A 282 -22.30 -27.75 17.57
C ARG A 282 -21.79 -29.16 17.86
N GLN A 283 -22.23 -30.14 17.07
CA GLN A 283 -21.58 -31.44 17.07
C GLN A 283 -20.10 -31.24 16.71
N GLN A 284 -19.20 -31.91 17.44
CA GLN A 284 -17.78 -31.82 17.18
C GLN A 284 -17.53 -32.27 15.74
N PRO A 285 -16.90 -31.45 14.89
CA PRO A 285 -16.68 -31.82 13.49
C PRO A 285 -15.77 -33.04 13.40
N ASP A 286 -16.04 -33.92 12.42
CA ASP A 286 -15.12 -34.97 12.05
C ASP A 286 -13.77 -34.38 11.61
N ASP A 287 -12.66 -35.09 11.86
CA ASP A 287 -11.28 -34.65 11.54
C ASP A 287 -11.07 -34.30 10.05
N ASN A 288 -11.97 -34.76 9.17
CA ASN A 288 -11.95 -34.51 7.73
C ASN A 288 -13.15 -33.68 7.24
N ALA A 289 -13.86 -32.98 8.13
CA ALA A 289 -14.97 -32.13 7.74
C ALA A 289 -14.48 -30.86 7.01
N LEU A 290 -15.18 -30.46 5.95
CA LEU A 290 -15.00 -29.14 5.34
C LEU A 290 -15.74 -28.11 6.19
N GLY A 291 -15.02 -27.12 6.71
CA GLY A 291 -15.62 -25.96 7.34
C GLY A 291 -16.10 -24.97 6.28
N VAL A 292 -17.28 -24.37 6.43
CA VAL A 292 -17.82 -23.37 5.50
C VAL A 292 -18.28 -22.14 6.27
N VAL A 293 -17.72 -20.97 5.95
CA VAL A 293 -18.16 -19.68 6.50
C VAL A 293 -18.98 -18.94 5.46
N CYS A 294 -20.17 -18.46 5.82
CA CYS A 294 -20.90 -17.48 5.01
C CYS A 294 -21.43 -16.35 5.89
N CYS A 295 -21.47 -15.15 5.33
CA CYS A 295 -21.99 -13.99 6.04
C CYS A 295 -23.46 -13.74 5.66
N TYR A 296 -24.25 -13.32 6.64
CA TYR A 296 -25.59 -12.80 6.42
C TYR A 296 -25.63 -11.33 6.84
N ILE A 297 -25.89 -10.45 5.87
CA ILE A 297 -25.92 -9.00 6.07
C ILE A 297 -27.26 -8.49 5.54
N ASN A 298 -28.24 -8.32 6.44
CA ASN A 298 -29.57 -7.82 6.08
C ASN A 298 -30.07 -6.73 7.05
N PRO A 299 -29.38 -5.59 7.08
CA PRO A 299 -29.62 -4.48 8.01
C PRO A 299 -31.00 -3.83 7.82
N LEU A 300 -31.48 -3.75 6.57
CA LEU A 300 -32.81 -3.23 6.24
C LEU A 300 -33.92 -4.28 6.44
N ARG A 301 -33.58 -5.48 6.91
CA ARG A 301 -34.50 -6.60 7.16
C ARG A 301 -35.40 -6.93 5.97
N SER A 302 -34.83 -6.87 4.77
CA SER A 302 -35.53 -7.16 3.53
C SER A 302 -35.91 -8.64 3.46
N ALA A 303 -37.20 -8.92 3.38
CA ALA A 303 -37.70 -10.28 3.22
C ALA A 303 -37.11 -10.98 1.97
N ALA A 304 -36.85 -10.25 0.90
CA ALA A 304 -36.25 -10.80 -0.32
C ALA A 304 -34.77 -11.21 -0.12
N VAL A 305 -33.99 -10.41 0.62
CA VAL A 305 -32.59 -10.73 0.95
C VAL A 305 -32.54 -11.95 1.87
N ARG A 306 -33.41 -11.99 2.87
CA ARG A 306 -33.57 -13.15 3.75
C ARG A 306 -33.93 -14.43 3.00
N GLN A 307 -34.96 -14.37 2.15
CA GLN A 307 -35.38 -15.53 1.34
C GLN A 307 -34.27 -16.01 0.41
N ASP A 308 -33.55 -15.10 -0.24
CA ASP A 308 -32.43 -15.47 -1.12
C ASP A 308 -31.25 -16.10 -0.35
N PHE A 309 -30.97 -15.59 0.86
CA PHE A 309 -30.00 -16.21 1.75
C PHE A 309 -30.45 -17.59 2.23
N GLU A 310 -31.71 -17.76 2.65
CA GLU A 310 -32.27 -19.05 3.06
C GLU A 310 -32.15 -20.09 1.92
N MET A 311 -32.48 -19.72 0.68
CA MET A 311 -32.28 -20.59 -0.49
C MET A 311 -30.81 -20.98 -0.68
N SER A 312 -29.89 -20.03 -0.52
CA SER A 312 -28.45 -20.27 -0.63
C SER A 312 -27.96 -21.20 0.49
N TYR A 313 -28.38 -20.96 1.73
CA TYR A 313 -28.09 -21.79 2.87
C TYR A 313 -28.58 -23.23 2.69
N HIS A 314 -29.77 -23.45 2.13
CA HIS A 314 -30.26 -24.80 1.85
C HIS A 314 -29.35 -25.58 0.90
N THR A 315 -28.80 -24.94 -0.13
CA THR A 315 -27.81 -25.59 -1.01
C THR A 315 -26.51 -25.89 -0.27
N LEU A 316 -26.06 -25.01 0.62
CA LEU A 316 -24.88 -25.26 1.44
C LEU A 316 -25.11 -26.41 2.43
N ALA A 317 -26.26 -26.45 3.10
CA ALA A 317 -26.63 -27.52 4.03
C ALA A 317 -26.62 -28.90 3.35
N ALA A 318 -27.01 -28.96 2.07
CA ALA A 318 -26.96 -30.17 1.27
C ALA A 318 -25.53 -30.65 0.92
N SER A 319 -24.49 -29.84 1.17
CA SER A 319 -23.09 -30.22 0.93
C SER A 319 -22.48 -31.10 2.02
N ASN A 320 -23.18 -31.27 3.15
CA ASN A 320 -22.70 -31.98 4.34
C ASN A 320 -21.42 -31.37 4.96
N ALA A 321 -21.14 -30.09 4.68
CA ALA A 321 -20.07 -29.34 5.32
C ALA A 321 -20.47 -28.84 6.72
N ASN A 322 -19.48 -28.55 7.58
CA ASN A 322 -19.70 -27.86 8.84
C ASN A 322 -19.87 -26.36 8.59
N ILE A 323 -21.13 -25.90 8.52
CA ILE A 323 -21.47 -24.53 8.14
C ILE A 323 -21.54 -23.63 9.37
N LEU A 324 -20.86 -22.50 9.29
CA LEU A 324 -20.97 -21.39 10.22
C LEU A 324 -21.47 -20.14 9.49
N VAL A 325 -22.70 -19.75 9.83
CA VAL A 325 -23.25 -18.46 9.40
C VAL A 325 -22.76 -17.38 10.37
N VAL A 326 -22.21 -16.29 9.84
CA VAL A 326 -21.87 -15.09 10.61
C VAL A 326 -22.89 -14.01 10.28
N GLU A 327 -23.76 -13.69 11.24
CA GLU A 327 -24.82 -12.70 11.08
C GLU A 327 -24.37 -11.34 11.59
N ALA A 328 -24.43 -10.33 10.73
CA ALA A 328 -24.20 -8.95 11.11
C ALA A 328 -25.47 -8.36 11.74
N LEU A 329 -25.39 -8.01 13.01
CA LEU A 329 -26.45 -7.33 13.73
C LEU A 329 -26.20 -5.82 13.78
N ASP A 330 -27.24 -5.03 13.66
CA ASP A 330 -27.17 -3.58 13.85
C ASP A 330 -27.10 -3.27 15.37
N GLU A 331 -26.14 -2.45 15.80
CA GLU A 331 -26.05 -1.92 17.16
C GLU A 331 -27.37 -1.31 17.66
N SER A 332 -28.18 -0.74 16.76
CA SER A 332 -29.46 -0.12 17.08
C SER A 332 -30.60 -1.12 17.25
N ASN A 333 -30.45 -2.32 16.69
CA ASN A 333 -31.43 -3.40 16.74
C ASN A 333 -30.72 -4.77 16.71
N PRO A 334 -30.12 -5.20 17.84
CA PRO A 334 -29.29 -6.38 17.90
C PRO A 334 -30.13 -7.67 18.03
N VAL A 335 -31.07 -7.87 17.11
CA VAL A 335 -31.96 -9.03 17.06
C VAL A 335 -31.76 -9.75 15.75
N SER A 336 -31.52 -11.07 15.83
CA SER A 336 -31.45 -11.98 14.69
C SER A 336 -32.60 -11.75 13.71
N ASP A 337 -32.28 -11.65 12.43
CA ASP A 337 -33.26 -11.64 11.34
C ASP A 337 -33.42 -13.05 10.73
N LEU A 338 -32.49 -13.96 11.00
CA LEU A 338 -32.57 -15.36 10.59
C LEU A 338 -33.51 -16.19 11.48
N PRO A 339 -34.18 -17.22 10.91
CA PRO A 339 -34.95 -18.19 11.69
C PRO A 339 -34.03 -19.04 12.57
N THR A 340 -34.56 -19.56 13.69
CA THR A 340 -33.80 -20.41 14.64
C THR A 340 -33.28 -21.72 14.03
N THR A 341 -33.81 -22.14 12.88
CA THR A 341 -33.34 -23.29 12.10
C THR A 341 -32.00 -23.04 11.41
N ILE A 342 -31.57 -21.78 11.28
CA ILE A 342 -30.27 -21.39 10.73
C ILE A 342 -29.45 -20.78 11.87
N PRO A 343 -28.68 -21.60 12.62
CA PRO A 343 -27.87 -21.08 13.72
C PRO A 343 -26.78 -20.16 13.17
N SER A 344 -26.61 -18.99 13.80
CA SER A 344 -25.65 -17.97 13.40
C SER A 344 -24.76 -17.55 14.57
N LEU A 345 -23.49 -17.22 14.26
CA LEU A 345 -22.64 -16.42 15.11
C LEU A 345 -23.03 -14.95 14.91
N GLN A 346 -23.62 -14.36 15.93
CA GLN A 346 -24.09 -12.99 15.90
C GLN A 346 -22.94 -12.02 16.21
N VAL A 347 -22.65 -11.13 15.27
CA VAL A 347 -21.63 -10.09 15.40
C VAL A 347 -22.31 -8.74 15.30
N THR A 348 -22.30 -7.98 16.41
CA THR A 348 -22.83 -6.62 16.42
C THR A 348 -21.88 -5.70 15.66
N THR A 349 -22.43 -4.97 14.70
CA THR A 349 -21.70 -4.04 13.84
C THR A 349 -22.21 -2.62 14.06
N GLY A 350 -21.28 -1.65 14.01
CA GLY A 350 -21.62 -0.24 14.02
C GLY A 350 -22.13 0.26 12.66
N PRO A 351 -22.18 1.59 12.42
CA PRO A 351 -22.62 2.17 11.15
C PRO A 351 -21.71 1.83 9.96
N ILE A 352 -20.55 1.27 10.26
CA ILE A 352 -19.59 0.73 9.34
C ILE A 352 -19.48 -0.77 9.63
N TRP A 353 -19.34 -1.59 8.59
CA TRP A 353 -19.03 -3.02 8.71
C TRP A 353 -18.10 -3.47 7.58
N SER A 354 -17.44 -4.61 7.75
CA SER A 354 -16.60 -5.22 6.71
C SER A 354 -16.96 -6.68 6.53
N ARG A 355 -17.31 -7.10 5.30
CA ARG A 355 -17.59 -8.51 4.99
C ARG A 355 -16.38 -9.40 5.33
N ASN A 356 -15.19 -8.97 4.95
CA ASN A 356 -13.96 -9.73 5.23
C ASN A 356 -13.70 -9.84 6.75
N HIS A 357 -14.09 -8.83 7.53
CA HIS A 357 -14.01 -8.92 8.99
C HIS A 357 -14.96 -9.99 9.53
N LEU A 358 -16.22 -9.99 9.10
CA LEU A 358 -17.21 -11.01 9.49
C LEU A 358 -16.75 -12.42 9.08
N LEU A 359 -16.22 -12.57 7.86
CA LEU A 359 -15.62 -13.82 7.40
C LEU A 359 -14.45 -14.24 8.29
N ASN A 360 -13.57 -13.32 8.67
CA ASN A 360 -12.46 -13.58 9.58
C ASN A 360 -12.94 -14.04 10.96
N CYS A 361 -14.04 -13.49 11.50
CA CYS A 361 -14.64 -13.98 12.74
C CYS A 361 -15.05 -15.45 12.61
N GLY A 362 -15.76 -15.80 11.54
CA GLY A 362 -16.17 -17.19 11.29
C GLY A 362 -14.98 -18.12 11.06
N ILE A 363 -13.98 -17.70 10.28
CA ILE A 363 -12.76 -18.48 10.03
C ILE A 363 -12.04 -18.79 11.35
N ARG A 364 -11.89 -17.80 12.23
CA ARG A 364 -11.26 -18.00 13.54
C ARG A 364 -12.04 -19.00 14.40
N THR A 365 -13.37 -18.93 14.39
CA THR A 365 -14.19 -19.90 15.11
C THR A 365 -13.98 -21.31 14.59
N LEU A 366 -13.99 -21.52 13.27
CA LEU A 366 -13.78 -22.85 12.69
C LEU A 366 -12.36 -23.37 12.93
N LEU A 367 -11.34 -22.51 12.89
CA LEU A 367 -9.97 -22.88 13.26
C LEU A 367 -9.88 -23.32 14.72
N ALA A 368 -10.54 -22.59 15.64
CA ALA A 368 -10.58 -22.94 17.05
C ALA A 368 -11.34 -24.26 17.33
N GLU A 369 -12.27 -24.64 16.46
CA GLU A 369 -12.95 -25.94 16.48
C GLU A 369 -12.11 -27.08 15.87
N GLY A 370 -10.90 -26.79 15.37
CA GLY A 370 -9.95 -27.79 14.85
C GLY A 370 -10.09 -28.10 13.36
N LEU A 371 -10.90 -27.36 12.61
CA LEU A 371 -11.09 -27.59 11.18
C LEU A 371 -9.84 -27.19 10.37
N THR A 372 -9.35 -28.12 9.55
CA THR A 372 -8.11 -27.94 8.78
C THR A 372 -8.32 -27.47 7.34
N GLN A 373 -9.56 -27.56 6.83
CA GLN A 373 -9.98 -27.12 5.51
C GLN A 373 -11.20 -26.21 5.65
N ILE A 374 -11.08 -24.96 5.23
CA ILE A 374 -12.12 -23.94 5.44
C ILE A 374 -12.42 -23.24 4.11
N ALA A 375 -13.67 -23.29 3.69
CA ALA A 375 -14.24 -22.50 2.60
C ALA A 375 -14.98 -21.27 3.13
N TRP A 376 -15.07 -20.24 2.30
CA TRP A 376 -15.94 -19.10 2.52
C TRP A 376 -16.64 -18.66 1.24
N LEU A 377 -17.90 -18.26 1.37
CA LEU A 377 -18.76 -17.90 0.26
C LEU A 377 -19.43 -16.54 0.49
N ASP A 378 -19.59 -15.80 -0.60
CA ASP A 378 -20.40 -14.59 -0.65
C ASP A 378 -21.88 -14.91 -0.39
N GLU A 379 -22.60 -13.91 0.11
CA GLU A 379 -24.06 -13.97 0.21
C GLU A 379 -24.70 -14.24 -1.18
N GLY A 380 -25.72 -15.11 -1.22
CA GLY A 380 -26.45 -15.40 -2.45
C GLY A 380 -25.76 -16.42 -3.39
N VAL A 381 -24.64 -17.03 -2.98
CA VAL A 381 -24.03 -18.14 -3.72
C VAL A 381 -24.79 -19.44 -3.44
N ARG A 382 -25.27 -20.06 -4.52
CA ARG A 382 -25.90 -21.38 -4.54
C ARG A 382 -24.97 -22.39 -5.21
N LEU A 383 -24.89 -23.57 -4.61
CA LEU A 383 -24.15 -24.70 -5.16
C LEU A 383 -25.06 -25.50 -6.10
N ASP A 384 -24.63 -25.69 -7.36
CA ASP A 384 -25.39 -26.47 -8.33
C ASP A 384 -25.33 -27.97 -7.99
N SER A 385 -24.18 -28.45 -7.50
CA SER A 385 -23.95 -29.84 -7.05
C SER A 385 -23.31 -29.90 -5.65
N PRO A 386 -24.07 -29.70 -4.55
CA PRO A 386 -23.51 -29.47 -3.21
C PRO A 386 -22.53 -30.53 -2.69
N LEU A 387 -22.87 -31.83 -2.82
CA LEU A 387 -22.03 -32.93 -2.33
C LEU A 387 -20.74 -33.05 -3.14
N SER A 388 -20.85 -32.98 -4.48
CA SER A 388 -19.70 -33.00 -5.38
C SER A 388 -18.78 -31.82 -5.13
N TRP A 389 -19.36 -30.63 -4.93
CA TRP A 389 -18.63 -29.42 -4.58
C TRP A 389 -17.78 -29.59 -3.31
N ALA A 390 -18.37 -30.07 -2.21
CA ALA A 390 -17.62 -30.26 -0.98
C ALA A 390 -16.49 -31.29 -1.16
N GLN A 391 -16.75 -32.38 -1.88
CA GLN A 391 -15.74 -33.41 -2.16
C GLN A 391 -14.58 -32.85 -2.99
N GLN A 392 -14.86 -32.13 -4.07
CA GLN A 392 -13.83 -31.55 -4.94
C GLN A 392 -13.02 -30.46 -4.22
N VAL A 393 -13.66 -29.64 -3.38
CA VAL A 393 -12.95 -28.63 -2.57
C VAL A 393 -11.97 -29.30 -1.61
N LYS A 394 -12.42 -30.34 -0.90
CA LYS A 394 -11.55 -31.11 0.00
C LYS A 394 -10.38 -31.75 -0.74
N GLU A 395 -10.65 -32.35 -1.90
CA GLU A 395 -9.63 -32.98 -2.75
C GLU A 395 -8.62 -31.96 -3.27
N ALA A 396 -9.08 -30.82 -3.79
CA ALA A 396 -8.19 -29.76 -4.27
C ALA A 396 -7.28 -29.21 -3.16
N LEU A 397 -7.79 -29.10 -1.92
CA LEU A 397 -7.03 -28.66 -0.75
C LEU A 397 -6.01 -29.68 -0.23
N THR A 398 -5.93 -30.89 -0.79
CA THR A 398 -4.83 -31.83 -0.50
C THR A 398 -3.52 -31.40 -1.16
N SER A 399 -3.61 -30.75 -2.33
CA SER A 399 -2.46 -30.33 -3.15
C SER A 399 -2.28 -28.82 -3.22
N HIS A 400 -3.32 -28.05 -2.89
CA HIS A 400 -3.31 -26.59 -2.92
C HIS A 400 -3.48 -25.99 -1.51
N HIS A 401 -2.88 -24.83 -1.27
CA HIS A 401 -3.09 -24.06 -0.03
C HIS A 401 -4.32 -23.15 -0.12
N LEU A 402 -4.66 -22.70 -1.33
CA LEU A 402 -5.81 -21.85 -1.63
C LEU A 402 -6.47 -22.33 -2.92
N VAL A 403 -7.80 -22.36 -2.94
CA VAL A 403 -8.62 -22.86 -4.04
C VAL A 403 -9.74 -21.86 -4.31
N GLN A 404 -9.91 -21.44 -5.57
CA GLN A 404 -11.13 -20.75 -5.99
C GLN A 404 -12.22 -21.81 -6.17
N ALA A 405 -13.27 -21.75 -5.35
CA ALA A 405 -14.18 -22.88 -5.14
C ALA A 405 -15.31 -22.96 -6.20
N PHE A 406 -14.99 -22.63 -7.46
CA PHE A 406 -15.85 -22.81 -8.62
C PHE A 406 -15.04 -22.75 -9.92
N ASP A 407 -15.67 -23.20 -11.01
CA ASP A 407 -15.24 -23.06 -12.40
C ASP A 407 -16.01 -21.92 -13.08
N VAL A 408 -17.34 -22.02 -13.19
CA VAL A 408 -18.19 -20.99 -13.79
C VAL A 408 -19.25 -20.52 -12.80
N ALA A 409 -19.38 -19.20 -12.69
CA ALA A 409 -20.46 -18.56 -11.97
C ALA A 409 -21.54 -18.09 -12.94
N THR A 410 -22.78 -18.57 -12.76
CA THR A 410 -23.96 -18.04 -13.45
C THR A 410 -24.57 -16.92 -12.59
N VAL A 411 -24.41 -15.68 -13.05
CA VAL A 411 -24.84 -14.48 -12.31
C VAL A 411 -26.18 -14.01 -12.83
N SER A 412 -27.19 -14.02 -11.97
CA SER A 412 -28.54 -13.55 -12.27
C SER A 412 -28.82 -12.22 -11.59
N ALA A 413 -29.23 -11.21 -12.37
CA ALA A 413 -29.52 -9.85 -11.88
C ALA A 413 -30.88 -9.36 -12.39
N GLY A 414 -31.95 -9.65 -11.65
CA GLY A 414 -33.31 -9.19 -11.99
C GLY A 414 -33.74 -9.61 -13.40
N ASN A 415 -34.17 -8.64 -14.23
CA ASN A 415 -34.68 -8.87 -15.59
C ASN A 415 -33.60 -8.98 -16.68
N ILE A 416 -32.31 -9.06 -16.31
CA ILE A 416 -31.21 -9.20 -17.27
C ILE A 416 -30.92 -10.68 -17.46
N SER A 417 -30.64 -11.08 -18.71
CA SER A 417 -30.21 -12.45 -19.03
C SER A 417 -29.01 -12.85 -18.16
N PRO A 418 -28.97 -14.09 -17.64
CA PRO A 418 -27.84 -14.56 -16.84
C PRO A 418 -26.52 -14.39 -17.59
N VAL A 419 -25.49 -13.93 -16.89
CA VAL A 419 -24.13 -13.81 -17.42
C VAL A 419 -23.28 -14.90 -16.80
N GLN A 420 -22.48 -15.58 -17.64
CA GLN A 420 -21.50 -16.56 -17.16
C GLN A 420 -20.15 -15.90 -16.97
N GLN A 421 -19.53 -16.14 -15.82
CA GLN A 421 -18.21 -15.63 -15.49
C GLN A 421 -17.31 -16.78 -15.05
N THR A 422 -16.16 -16.90 -15.69
CA THR A 422 -15.17 -17.94 -15.39
C THR A 422 -14.43 -17.60 -14.09
N SER A 423 -14.03 -18.61 -13.34
CA SER A 423 -13.08 -18.51 -12.24
C SER A 423 -11.82 -17.80 -12.75
N ALA A 424 -11.38 -16.76 -12.03
CA ALA A 424 -10.16 -16.04 -12.38
C ALA A 424 -8.94 -16.96 -12.38
N VAL A 425 -8.90 -17.96 -11.49
CA VAL A 425 -7.81 -18.96 -11.44
C VAL A 425 -7.84 -19.84 -12.68
N LYS A 426 -9.00 -20.36 -13.07
CA LYS A 426 -9.16 -21.13 -14.30
C LYS A 426 -8.81 -20.31 -15.53
N TYR A 427 -9.38 -19.11 -15.65
CA TYR A 427 -9.14 -18.22 -16.78
C TYR A 427 -7.64 -17.99 -16.96
N ARG A 428 -6.92 -17.73 -15.87
CA ARG A 428 -5.47 -17.56 -15.88
C ARG A 428 -4.72 -18.83 -16.29
N HIS A 429 -5.16 -19.99 -15.79
CA HIS A 429 -4.58 -21.28 -16.15
C HIS A 429 -4.71 -21.55 -17.66
N GLU A 430 -5.84 -21.17 -18.27
CA GLU A 430 -6.11 -21.40 -19.70
C GLU A 430 -5.50 -20.34 -20.63
N HIS A 431 -5.45 -19.06 -20.20
CA HIS A 431 -5.14 -17.92 -21.07
C HIS A 431 -3.82 -17.20 -20.71
N GLY A 432 -3.16 -17.58 -19.62
CA GLY A 432 -1.98 -16.87 -19.12
C GLY A 432 -2.37 -15.62 -18.34
N ASN A 433 -1.80 -14.45 -18.64
CA ASN A 433 -2.06 -13.25 -17.82
C ASN A 433 -3.48 -12.70 -18.01
N LEU A 434 -4.05 -12.09 -16.95
CA LEU A 434 -5.35 -11.44 -17.04
C LEU A 434 -5.29 -10.21 -17.96
N PRO A 435 -6.37 -9.92 -18.73
CA PRO A 435 -6.46 -8.70 -19.50
C PRO A 435 -6.47 -7.46 -18.59
N GLU A 436 -5.85 -6.36 -19.05
CA GLU A 436 -5.70 -5.12 -18.27
C GLU A 436 -7.04 -4.43 -17.92
N ASN A 437 -8.11 -4.75 -18.64
CA ASN A 437 -9.44 -4.18 -18.44
C ASN A 437 -10.38 -5.21 -17.78
N HIS A 438 -11.38 -4.72 -17.05
CA HIS A 438 -12.51 -5.54 -16.60
C HIS A 438 -13.12 -6.25 -17.83
N SER A 439 -12.99 -7.57 -17.90
CA SER A 439 -13.78 -8.38 -18.83
C SER A 439 -14.94 -8.99 -18.07
N GLU A 440 -16.07 -9.20 -18.76
CA GLU A 440 -17.20 -9.94 -18.19
C GLU A 440 -16.87 -11.44 -18.08
N ASP A 441 -15.79 -11.88 -18.73
CA ASP A 441 -15.41 -13.28 -18.94
C ASP A 441 -14.90 -14.00 -17.69
N TYR A 442 -14.41 -13.27 -16.67
CA TYR A 442 -13.92 -13.87 -15.43
C TYR A 442 -14.27 -13.07 -14.15
N HIS A 443 -14.24 -13.75 -13.00
CA HIS A 443 -14.46 -13.12 -11.69
C HIS A 443 -13.53 -13.69 -10.60
N GLY A 444 -12.98 -12.80 -9.76
CA GLY A 444 -12.05 -13.14 -8.67
C GLY A 444 -12.68 -13.37 -7.28
N GLY A 445 -14.00 -13.22 -7.16
CA GLY A 445 -14.76 -13.37 -5.91
C GLY A 445 -15.77 -14.52 -5.94
N TYR A 446 -16.76 -14.50 -5.06
CA TYR A 446 -17.84 -15.49 -4.84
C TYR A 446 -17.52 -16.63 -3.87
N ALA A 447 -16.58 -17.51 -4.19
CA ALA A 447 -16.32 -18.67 -3.35
C ALA A 447 -14.83 -19.04 -3.37
N TRP A 448 -14.27 -19.27 -2.20
CA TRP A 448 -12.86 -19.59 -1.99
C TRP A 448 -12.72 -20.60 -0.86
N ALA A 449 -11.61 -21.35 -0.83
CA ALA A 449 -11.28 -22.25 0.25
C ALA A 449 -9.77 -22.32 0.49
N ALA A 450 -9.36 -22.50 1.74
CA ALA A 450 -7.95 -22.57 2.12
C ALA A 450 -7.70 -23.60 3.21
N ARG A 451 -6.45 -24.03 3.32
CA ARG A 451 -5.96 -24.83 4.44
C ARG A 451 -5.81 -23.96 5.69
N ALA A 452 -6.03 -24.54 6.87
CA ALA A 452 -5.80 -23.88 8.16
C ALA A 452 -4.37 -23.30 8.26
N GLU A 453 -3.36 -24.04 7.79
CA GLU A 453 -1.96 -23.58 7.76
C GLU A 453 -1.74 -22.22 7.05
N LEU A 454 -2.60 -21.87 6.08
CA LEU A 454 -2.58 -20.57 5.43
C LEU A 454 -3.28 -19.54 6.33
N LEU A 455 -4.50 -19.85 6.77
CA LEU A 455 -5.38 -18.93 7.51
C LEU A 455 -4.84 -18.59 8.90
N GLU A 456 -4.10 -19.48 9.54
CA GLU A 456 -3.39 -19.25 10.81
C GLU A 456 -2.25 -18.23 10.66
N LYS A 457 -1.60 -18.17 9.49
CA LYS A 457 -0.53 -17.19 9.22
C LYS A 457 -1.07 -15.82 8.87
N ILE A 458 -2.16 -15.80 8.11
CA ILE A 458 -2.78 -14.58 7.61
C ILE A 458 -4.23 -14.79 7.21
N LEU A 459 -5.09 -13.87 7.64
CA LEU A 459 -6.52 -13.83 7.33
C LEU A 459 -6.82 -12.90 6.16
N LEU A 460 -8.11 -12.80 5.79
CA LEU A 460 -8.58 -11.92 4.71
C LEU A 460 -8.35 -10.45 5.05
N TYR A 461 -8.14 -9.61 4.04
CA TYR A 461 -7.93 -8.17 4.24
C TYR A 461 -9.21 -7.49 4.72
N ASP A 462 -9.28 -7.13 6.00
CA ASP A 462 -10.47 -6.56 6.66
C ASP A 462 -10.33 -5.09 7.07
N ALA A 463 -9.21 -4.46 6.70
CA ALA A 463 -8.96 -3.03 6.86
C ALA A 463 -9.82 -2.13 5.95
N LEU A 464 -10.65 -2.72 5.08
CA LEU A 464 -11.64 -2.00 4.27
C LEU A 464 -13.03 -2.11 4.91
N PRO A 465 -13.71 -0.98 5.15
CA PRO A 465 -15.06 -0.92 5.72
C PRO A 465 -16.19 -1.22 4.72
N PHE A 466 -15.88 -1.99 3.67
CA PHE A 466 -16.80 -2.45 2.64
C PHE A 466 -16.10 -3.58 1.86
N ASP A 467 -16.84 -4.26 0.98
CA ASP A 467 -16.29 -5.33 0.15
C ASP A 467 -15.05 -4.86 -0.63
N ALA A 468 -13.92 -5.51 -0.39
CA ALA A 468 -12.72 -5.35 -1.20
C ALA A 468 -13.03 -5.66 -2.67
N ASP A 469 -12.28 -5.05 -3.60
CA ASP A 469 -12.42 -5.40 -5.02
C ASP A 469 -12.10 -6.90 -5.16
N PRO A 470 -12.98 -7.73 -5.76
CA PRO A 470 -12.79 -9.17 -5.87
C PRO A 470 -11.45 -9.58 -6.51
N ARG A 471 -10.83 -8.69 -7.29
CA ARG A 471 -9.51 -8.92 -7.89
C ARG A 471 -8.38 -8.86 -6.87
N MET A 472 -8.56 -8.23 -5.72
CA MET A 472 -7.49 -8.06 -4.72
C MET A 472 -7.00 -9.40 -4.18
N LEU A 473 -7.92 -10.26 -3.73
CA LEU A 473 -7.59 -11.56 -3.19
C LEU A 473 -6.94 -12.45 -4.25
N PHE A 474 -7.60 -12.53 -5.42
CA PHE A 474 -7.07 -13.26 -6.56
C PHE A 474 -5.65 -12.83 -6.94
N THR A 475 -5.43 -11.52 -7.11
CA THR A 475 -4.15 -11.00 -7.58
C THR A 475 -3.06 -11.17 -6.52
N ALA A 476 -3.39 -11.00 -5.23
CA ALA A 476 -2.48 -11.23 -4.11
C ALA A 476 -2.05 -12.70 -3.96
N SER A 477 -2.77 -13.65 -4.55
CA SER A 477 -2.56 -15.08 -4.32
C SER A 477 -1.44 -15.70 -5.15
N TYR A 478 -0.77 -14.93 -6.01
CA TYR A 478 0.32 -15.43 -6.86
C TYR A 478 1.70 -15.09 -6.28
N PRO A 479 2.78 -15.81 -6.66
CA PRO A 479 4.15 -15.57 -6.15
C PRO A 479 4.74 -14.19 -6.51
N ILE A 480 5.38 -13.49 -5.57
CA ILE A 480 5.85 -12.09 -5.67
C ILE A 480 6.73 -11.78 -6.91
N ASP A 481 7.44 -12.77 -7.44
CA ASP A 481 8.30 -12.68 -8.62
C ASP A 481 7.54 -12.61 -9.95
N ALA A 482 6.23 -12.85 -9.95
CA ALA A 482 5.40 -12.66 -11.13
C ALA A 482 4.97 -11.19 -11.31
N PRO A 483 4.72 -10.73 -12.56
CA PRO A 483 4.38 -9.33 -12.90
C PRO A 483 3.12 -8.74 -12.23
N TRP A 484 2.41 -9.50 -11.38
CA TRP A 484 1.19 -9.06 -10.71
C TRP A 484 1.44 -8.06 -9.57
N PHE A 485 2.64 -7.92 -9.00
CA PHE A 485 2.87 -6.89 -7.98
C PHE A 485 2.66 -5.48 -8.56
N GLU A 486 3.02 -5.29 -9.84
CA GLU A 486 2.70 -4.07 -10.58
C GLU A 486 1.19 -3.92 -10.79
N ASP A 487 0.48 -5.03 -11.08
CA ASP A 487 -0.97 -5.02 -11.27
C ASP A 487 -1.74 -4.79 -9.97
N MET A 488 -1.33 -5.36 -8.83
CA MET A 488 -1.82 -4.96 -7.50
C MET A 488 -1.49 -3.50 -7.22
N GLY A 489 -0.31 -3.04 -7.61
CA GLY A 489 0.07 -1.64 -7.59
C GLY A 489 -0.90 -0.75 -8.38
N LYS A 490 -1.33 -1.19 -9.57
CA LYS A 490 -2.32 -0.50 -10.43
C LYS A 490 -3.72 -0.59 -9.82
N LEU A 491 -4.20 -1.76 -9.41
CA LEU A 491 -5.52 -1.99 -8.81
C LEU A 491 -5.71 -1.13 -7.56
N THR A 492 -4.76 -1.18 -6.62
CA THR A 492 -4.75 -0.33 -5.43
C THR A 492 -4.60 1.15 -5.80
N HIS A 493 -3.84 1.49 -6.85
CA HIS A 493 -3.78 2.86 -7.33
C HIS A 493 -5.12 3.34 -7.88
N TYR A 494 -5.85 2.54 -8.65
CA TYR A 494 -7.17 2.89 -9.19
C TYR A 494 -8.23 3.00 -8.10
N GLN A 495 -8.24 2.04 -7.17
CA GLN A 495 -9.20 1.98 -6.07
C GLN A 495 -8.98 3.12 -5.05
N PHE A 496 -7.74 3.58 -4.89
CA PHE A 496 -7.37 4.57 -3.88
C PHE A 496 -6.88 5.92 -4.50
N SER A 497 -7.03 6.17 -5.81
CA SER A 497 -6.49 7.40 -6.44
C SER A 497 -7.36 8.65 -6.27
N PRO A 498 -6.73 9.84 -6.29
CA PRO A 498 -7.39 11.13 -6.53
C PRO A 498 -8.28 11.13 -7.78
N CYS A 499 -9.42 11.81 -7.69
CA CYS A 499 -10.25 12.15 -8.86
C CYS A 499 -9.39 12.76 -10.00
N LYS A 500 -9.38 12.11 -11.17
CA LYS A 500 -8.54 12.44 -12.34
C LYS A 500 -8.80 13.83 -12.96
N ILE A 501 -9.89 14.50 -12.58
CA ILE A 501 -10.25 15.85 -13.09
C ILE A 501 -9.87 16.95 -12.09
N CYS A 502 -9.96 16.68 -10.78
CA CYS A 502 -9.72 17.72 -9.76
C CYS A 502 -8.42 17.55 -8.96
N PHE A 503 -7.68 16.44 -9.16
CA PHE A 503 -6.37 16.15 -8.59
C PHE A 503 -6.27 16.35 -7.06
N LYS A 504 -7.38 16.15 -6.32
CA LYS A 504 -7.35 16.19 -4.85
C LYS A 504 -6.60 14.95 -4.32
N SER A 505 -5.40 15.14 -3.80
CA SER A 505 -4.63 14.13 -3.07
C SER A 505 -5.38 13.72 -1.80
N TYR A 506 -5.82 12.48 -1.75
CA TYR A 506 -6.41 11.85 -0.56
C TYR A 506 -5.33 11.05 0.19
N PRO A 507 -5.49 10.81 1.50
CA PRO A 507 -4.60 10.00 2.37
C PRO A 507 -4.61 8.49 2.05
N ALA A 508 -4.85 8.13 0.80
CA ALA A 508 -4.84 6.78 0.26
C ALA A 508 -3.48 6.06 0.29
N CYS A 509 -2.40 6.75 0.65
CA CYS A 509 -1.09 6.10 0.73
C CYS A 509 -1.08 5.03 1.81
N ASP A 510 -1.64 5.30 2.99
CA ASP A 510 -1.53 4.40 4.13
C ASP A 510 -2.35 3.13 3.91
N LEU A 511 -3.60 3.26 3.44
CA LEU A 511 -4.46 2.13 3.07
C LEU A 511 -3.89 1.32 1.91
N ARG A 512 -3.26 1.98 0.92
CA ARG A 512 -2.59 1.29 -0.18
C ARG A 512 -1.39 0.48 0.31
N TRP A 513 -0.54 1.06 1.16
CA TRP A 513 0.63 0.37 1.69
C TRP A 513 0.25 -0.77 2.63
N ASP A 514 -0.78 -0.59 3.45
CA ASP A 514 -1.31 -1.64 4.31
C ASP A 514 -1.81 -2.83 3.48
N CYS A 515 -2.60 -2.56 2.44
CA CYS A 515 -3.03 -3.57 1.49
C CYS A 515 -1.87 -4.29 0.79
N LEU A 516 -0.86 -3.56 0.30
CA LEU A 516 0.31 -4.18 -0.35
C LEU A 516 1.11 -5.05 0.62
N THR A 517 1.21 -4.64 1.89
CA THR A 517 1.87 -5.42 2.95
C THR A 517 1.10 -6.69 3.24
N TRP A 518 -0.22 -6.60 3.35
CA TRP A 518 -1.11 -7.77 3.47
C TRP A 518 -0.94 -8.71 2.26
N ALA A 519 -0.99 -8.17 1.03
CA ALA A 519 -0.89 -8.95 -0.20
C ALA A 519 0.45 -9.71 -0.31
N GLN A 520 1.55 -9.09 0.13
CA GLN A 520 2.86 -9.73 0.17
C GLN A 520 2.88 -10.94 1.12
N ARG A 521 2.35 -10.76 2.34
CA ARG A 521 2.26 -11.84 3.33
C ARG A 521 1.29 -12.94 2.88
N TRP A 522 0.19 -12.56 2.23
CA TRP A 522 -0.80 -13.46 1.67
C TRP A 522 -0.19 -14.34 0.58
N SER A 523 0.47 -13.72 -0.40
CA SER A 523 1.23 -14.40 -1.46
C SER A 523 2.22 -15.43 -0.91
N GLN A 524 3.00 -15.04 0.11
CA GLN A 524 3.95 -15.93 0.76
C GLN A 524 3.27 -17.12 1.45
N ALA A 525 2.13 -16.90 2.09
CA ALA A 525 1.36 -17.96 2.74
C ALA A 525 0.72 -18.93 1.72
N VAL A 526 0.23 -18.42 0.58
CA VAL A 526 -0.24 -19.25 -0.54
C VAL A 526 0.90 -20.07 -1.14
N SER A 527 2.10 -19.49 -1.24
CA SER A 527 3.32 -20.17 -1.71
C SER A 527 3.16 -20.79 -3.10
N GLY A 528 2.42 -20.10 -3.98
CA GLY A 528 2.15 -20.55 -5.35
C GLY A 528 1.24 -21.78 -5.49
N LYS A 529 0.74 -22.34 -4.38
CA LYS A 529 -0.16 -23.50 -4.38
C LYS A 529 -1.62 -23.06 -4.48
N LEU A 530 -1.97 -22.54 -5.65
CA LEU A 530 -3.28 -21.99 -5.98
C LEU A 530 -4.01 -22.89 -6.98
N GLY A 531 -5.25 -23.29 -6.68
CA GLY A 531 -6.06 -24.16 -7.52
C GLY A 531 -7.49 -23.64 -7.73
N TYR A 532 -8.30 -24.42 -8.45
CA TYR A 532 -9.75 -24.23 -8.58
C TYR A 532 -10.45 -25.59 -8.63
N VAL A 533 -11.78 -25.62 -8.49
CA VAL A 533 -12.60 -26.84 -8.64
C VAL A 533 -13.46 -26.78 -9.89
N SER A 534 -13.80 -27.93 -10.46
CA SER A 534 -14.63 -28.05 -11.67
C SER A 534 -16.11 -28.10 -11.34
N GLU A 535 -16.60 -27.09 -10.61
CA GLU A 535 -17.98 -27.00 -10.16
C GLU A 535 -18.59 -25.64 -10.48
N ASN A 536 -19.85 -25.65 -10.87
CA ASN A 536 -20.58 -24.43 -11.18
C ASN A 536 -21.31 -23.90 -9.94
N ILE A 537 -21.41 -22.58 -9.88
CA ILE A 537 -22.19 -21.90 -8.85
C ILE A 537 -23.17 -20.95 -9.51
N THR A 538 -24.30 -20.74 -8.84
CA THR A 538 -25.27 -19.70 -9.20
C THR A 538 -25.17 -18.56 -8.20
N VAL A 539 -25.10 -17.32 -8.68
CA VAL A 539 -24.98 -16.13 -7.82
C VAL A 539 -26.16 -15.19 -8.05
N SER A 540 -26.90 -14.91 -6.98
CA SER A 540 -27.91 -13.83 -6.97
C SER A 540 -27.23 -12.48 -6.80
N ARG A 541 -27.42 -11.57 -7.76
CA ARG A 541 -26.87 -10.20 -7.66
C ARG A 541 -27.88 -9.26 -7.01
N HIS A 542 -27.74 -9.02 -5.71
CA HIS A 542 -28.36 -7.85 -5.07
C HIS A 542 -27.63 -6.58 -5.49
N SER A 543 -28.35 -5.46 -5.65
CA SER A 543 -27.80 -4.20 -6.16
C SER A 543 -26.63 -3.70 -5.30
N LYS A 544 -25.39 -3.93 -5.77
CA LYS A 544 -24.17 -3.36 -5.17
C LYS A 544 -23.98 -1.91 -5.61
N ASP A 545 -24.90 -1.03 -5.22
CA ASP A 545 -24.71 0.41 -5.37
C ASP A 545 -24.62 1.02 -3.97
N ASN A 546 -23.39 1.24 -3.48
CA ASN A 546 -23.00 2.33 -2.56
C ASN A 546 -21.54 2.28 -2.06
N ALA A 547 -20.76 1.23 -2.36
CA ALA A 547 -19.35 1.13 -1.95
C ALA A 547 -18.49 2.33 -2.38
N ARG A 548 -18.78 2.93 -3.56
CA ARG A 548 -18.08 4.14 -4.04
C ARG A 548 -18.43 5.40 -3.23
N GLN A 549 -19.67 5.53 -2.76
CA GLN A 549 -20.11 6.69 -1.98
C GLN A 549 -19.46 6.67 -0.60
N LEU A 550 -19.45 5.50 0.03
CA LEU A 550 -18.74 5.30 1.29
C LEU A 550 -17.25 5.55 1.11
N MET A 551 -16.62 5.05 0.03
CA MET A 551 -15.22 5.33 -0.26
C MET A 551 -14.89 6.82 -0.39
N ASP A 552 -15.71 7.59 -1.09
CA ASP A 552 -15.54 9.05 -1.17
C ASP A 552 -15.61 9.72 0.21
N VAL A 553 -16.47 9.19 1.11
CA VAL A 553 -16.59 9.65 2.50
C VAL A 553 -15.34 9.30 3.30
N LEU A 554 -14.87 8.05 3.28
CA LEU A 554 -13.63 7.61 3.97
C LEU A 554 -12.43 8.46 3.54
N MET A 555 -12.30 8.66 2.24
CA MET A 555 -11.20 9.41 1.64
C MET A 555 -11.28 10.89 2.01
N SER A 556 -12.48 11.48 2.03
CA SER A 556 -12.67 12.90 2.36
C SER A 556 -12.47 13.26 3.83
N HIS A 557 -12.49 12.27 4.73
CA HIS A 557 -12.33 12.46 6.18
C HIS A 557 -11.05 11.84 6.76
N ASN A 558 -10.12 11.42 5.90
CA ASN A 558 -8.81 10.89 6.31
C ASN A 558 -8.92 9.61 7.17
N TYR A 559 -9.72 8.65 6.73
CA TYR A 559 -9.79 7.32 7.33
C TYR A 559 -8.40 6.68 7.45
N ARG A 560 -8.10 6.17 8.65
CA ARG A 560 -6.85 5.49 9.01
C ARG A 560 -7.19 4.09 9.53
N PRO A 561 -6.95 3.04 8.73
CA PRO A 561 -7.38 1.68 9.08
C PRO A 561 -6.85 1.18 10.42
N LYS A 562 -5.63 1.58 10.81
CA LYS A 562 -4.97 1.10 12.03
C LYS A 562 -5.41 1.82 13.31
N THR A 563 -6.05 2.98 13.20
CA THR A 563 -6.41 3.81 14.37
C THR A 563 -7.90 4.02 14.49
N ASP A 564 -8.62 4.07 13.37
CA ASP A 564 -10.05 4.36 13.37
C ASP A 564 -10.89 3.08 13.52
N VAL A 565 -10.31 1.93 13.21
CA VAL A 565 -10.85 0.61 13.54
C VAL A 565 -10.15 0.14 14.80
N SER A 566 -10.87 0.11 15.92
CA SER A 566 -10.38 -0.48 17.16
C SER A 566 -11.00 -1.87 17.33
N SER A 567 -10.17 -2.89 17.54
CA SER A 567 -10.63 -4.20 18.01
C SER A 567 -10.33 -4.27 19.50
N ALA A 568 -11.32 -3.96 20.34
CA ALA A 568 -11.20 -4.15 21.79
C ALA A 568 -11.36 -5.64 22.18
N GLN A 569 -12.08 -6.42 21.35
CA GLN A 569 -12.27 -7.87 21.45
C GLN A 569 -12.33 -8.48 20.03
N PRO A 570 -12.12 -9.80 19.86
CA PRO A 570 -12.16 -10.47 18.55
C PRO A 570 -13.49 -10.32 17.78
N ASN A 571 -14.59 -10.08 18.50
CA ASN A 571 -15.95 -9.94 17.92
C ASN A 571 -16.44 -8.49 17.84
N ASP A 572 -15.65 -7.54 18.34
CA ASP A 572 -16.06 -6.16 18.50
C ASP A 572 -15.32 -5.32 17.47
N TRP A 573 -15.99 -5.09 16.35
CA TRP A 573 -15.51 -4.16 15.34
C TRP A 573 -15.98 -2.74 15.69
N HIS A 574 -15.26 -2.09 16.59
CA HIS A 574 -15.60 -0.74 17.04
C HIS A 574 -14.94 0.29 16.14
N PHE A 575 -15.79 0.97 15.38
CA PHE A 575 -15.41 2.08 14.54
C PHE A 575 -15.55 3.42 15.29
N GLU A 576 -14.46 3.92 15.88
CA GLU A 576 -14.45 5.14 16.70
C GLU A 576 -13.46 6.18 16.14
N PRO A 577 -13.84 6.93 15.10
CA PRO A 577 -12.98 7.97 14.53
C PRO A 577 -12.88 9.17 15.47
N GLU A 578 -11.71 9.81 15.50
CA GLU A 578 -11.52 11.07 16.26
C GLU A 578 -12.48 12.19 15.78
N ASP A 579 -12.90 12.16 14.52
CA ASP A 579 -13.84 13.12 13.92
C ASP A 579 -15.30 12.62 13.98
N LYS A 580 -16.08 13.13 14.94
CA LYS A 580 -17.51 12.80 15.05
C LYS A 580 -18.36 13.23 13.84
N SER A 581 -17.89 14.18 13.02
CA SER A 581 -18.58 14.55 11.77
C SER A 581 -18.43 13.47 10.69
N PHE A 582 -17.40 12.63 10.79
CA PHE A 582 -17.20 11.46 9.94
C PHE A 582 -18.25 10.39 10.17
N LEU A 583 -18.55 10.03 11.44
CA LEU A 583 -19.60 9.07 11.76
C LEU A 583 -20.95 9.46 11.17
N ARG A 584 -21.27 10.76 11.18
CA ARG A 584 -22.48 11.28 10.56
C ARG A 584 -22.45 11.13 9.03
N ALA A 585 -21.35 11.53 8.39
CA ALA A 585 -21.20 11.42 6.93
C ALA A 585 -21.20 9.95 6.46
N VAL A 586 -20.63 9.05 7.26
CA VAL A 586 -20.66 7.61 6.99
C VAL A 586 -22.05 7.07 7.17
N ARG A 587 -22.77 7.39 8.26
CA ARG A 587 -24.19 7.03 8.39
C ARG A 587 -24.96 7.50 7.16
N GLU A 588 -24.84 8.77 6.76
CA GLU A 588 -25.54 9.32 5.57
C GLU A 588 -25.13 8.71 4.20
N ALA A 589 -23.98 8.03 4.11
CA ALA A 589 -23.46 7.45 2.86
C ALA A 589 -23.40 5.90 2.85
N SER A 590 -23.59 5.29 4.01
CA SER A 590 -23.67 3.85 4.17
C SER A 590 -24.97 3.38 3.51
N PRO A 591 -24.97 2.25 2.78
CA PRO A 591 -26.21 1.64 2.30
C PRO A 591 -27.19 1.25 3.42
N LEU A 592 -26.78 1.42 4.68
CA LEU A 592 -27.55 1.20 5.90
C LEU A 592 -28.43 2.37 6.36
N ALA A 593 -28.37 3.55 5.72
CA ALA A 593 -29.16 4.72 6.11
C ALA A 593 -30.25 5.12 5.13
#